data_AF-A0A089JYR1-F1
#
_entry.id   AF-A0A089JYR1-F1
#
_cell.length_a   1.000
_cell.length_b   1.000
_cell.length_c   1.000
_cell.angle_alpha   90.00
_cell.angle_beta   90.00
_cell.angle_gamma   90.00
#
_symmetry.space_group_name_H-M   'P 1'
#
loop_
_entity.id
_entity.type
_entity.pdbx_description
1 polymer ?
#
loop_
_entity_poly.entity_id
_entity_poly.type
_entity_poly.pdbx_seq_one_letter_code
_entity_poly.pdbx_strand_id
1 'polypeptide(L)'
;MIITTGFNPIPEIVERARTLAERTGCLYAPRAKLSMAKLVDHYGDEQVLVVLQEAVRLITPEMPPMEFHPSMGFVRAKRIIRGESDPMIDAAGMLPGDSVLDCTAGLGGDSLLFAVTGGEHSRVTALESSLPLYALLLEGMSQYVSGQIKVNEALRRIDVRLGDHLEYLKAQPDNSIDIVYFDPMFRVPMTDSAAISPLRKFANPAALSTESVAEAVRVARKTVLLKEKALSGEFARLGFTELLRTSAKTSYGVITIDNRD
;
A
#
# COMPACT_ATOMS: atom_id res chain seq x y z
N MET A 1 -14.93 10.93 -5.72
CA MET A 1 -13.81 11.11 -6.67
C MET A 1 -14.29 10.84 -8.09
N ILE A 2 -13.79 11.58 -9.07
CA ILE A 2 -13.96 11.28 -10.51
C ILE A 2 -12.67 10.72 -11.11
N ILE A 3 -12.80 9.93 -12.18
CA ILE A 3 -11.68 9.39 -12.95
C ILE A 3 -11.70 9.98 -14.36
N THR A 4 -10.58 10.51 -14.82
CA THR A 4 -10.45 11.17 -16.12
C THR A 4 -9.10 10.86 -16.77
N THR A 5 -8.84 11.47 -17.93
CA THR A 5 -7.61 11.31 -18.70
C THR A 5 -6.90 12.66 -18.94
N GLY A 6 -5.77 12.61 -19.65
CA GLY A 6 -5.16 13.78 -20.29
C GLY A 6 -6.04 14.37 -21.42
N PHE A 7 -5.60 15.48 -22.02
CA PHE A 7 -6.39 16.27 -22.98
C PHE A 7 -6.72 15.56 -24.29
N ASN A 8 -5.79 14.75 -24.81
CA ASN A 8 -5.93 14.02 -26.07
C ASN A 8 -5.53 12.55 -25.82
N PRO A 9 -6.34 11.77 -25.08
CA PRO A 9 -6.01 10.39 -24.77
C PRO A 9 -6.15 9.52 -26.02
N ILE A 10 -5.27 8.54 -26.17
CA ILE A 10 -5.51 7.44 -27.11
C ILE A 10 -6.64 6.53 -26.58
N PRO A 11 -7.33 5.76 -27.44
CA PRO A 11 -8.47 4.93 -27.02
C PRO A 11 -8.17 3.97 -25.86
N GLU A 12 -6.97 3.40 -25.82
CA GLU A 12 -6.53 2.50 -24.75
C GLU A 12 -6.54 3.16 -23.36
N ILE A 13 -6.15 4.43 -23.27
CA ILE A 13 -6.13 5.17 -21.99
C ILE A 13 -7.55 5.51 -21.53
N VAL A 14 -8.46 5.77 -22.47
CA VAL A 14 -9.88 5.95 -22.17
C VAL A 14 -10.46 4.67 -21.60
N GLU A 15 -10.14 3.53 -22.20
CA GLU A 15 -10.66 2.24 -21.76
C GLU A 15 -10.12 1.82 -20.39
N ARG A 16 -8.83 2.05 -20.14
CA ARG A 16 -8.25 1.90 -18.80
C ARG A 16 -8.96 2.74 -17.76
N ALA A 17 -9.20 4.02 -18.06
CA ALA A 17 -9.89 4.92 -17.14
C ALA A 17 -11.34 4.49 -16.86
N ARG A 18 -12.06 3.97 -17.87
CA ARG A 18 -13.42 3.41 -17.69
C ARG A 18 -13.42 2.13 -16.87
N THR A 19 -12.54 1.19 -17.20
CA THR A 19 -12.38 -0.06 -16.44
C THR A 19 -12.08 0.23 -14.97
N LEU A 20 -11.19 1.20 -14.70
CA LEU A 20 -10.89 1.61 -13.33
C LEU A 20 -12.10 2.26 -12.65
N ALA A 21 -12.86 3.10 -13.37
CA ALA A 21 -14.09 3.71 -12.87
C ALA A 21 -15.14 2.65 -12.48
N GLU A 22 -15.37 1.66 -13.34
CA GLU A 22 -16.27 0.53 -13.05
C GLU A 22 -15.80 -0.26 -11.82
N ARG A 23 -14.52 -0.62 -11.75
CA ARG A 23 -13.95 -1.37 -10.61
C ARG A 23 -14.02 -0.63 -9.29
N THR A 24 -13.97 0.69 -9.31
CA THR A 24 -13.96 1.56 -8.11
C THR A 24 -15.33 2.12 -7.78
N GLY A 25 -16.35 1.90 -8.63
CA GLY A 25 -17.65 2.55 -8.53
C GLY A 25 -17.62 4.06 -8.72
N CYS A 26 -16.53 4.61 -9.27
CA CYS A 26 -16.37 6.03 -9.52
C CYS A 26 -16.95 6.42 -10.89
N LEU A 27 -17.21 7.72 -11.08
CA LEU A 27 -17.64 8.24 -12.37
C LEU A 27 -16.43 8.44 -13.29
N TYR A 28 -16.49 7.89 -14.50
CA TYR A 28 -15.60 8.31 -15.59
C TYR A 28 -16.07 9.65 -16.16
N ALA A 29 -15.24 10.67 -16.01
CA ALA A 29 -15.46 12.01 -16.53
C ALA A 29 -14.57 12.25 -17.77
N PRO A 30 -15.13 12.32 -19.00
CA PRO A 30 -14.36 12.63 -20.20
C PRO A 30 -13.62 13.96 -20.07
N ARG A 31 -12.34 14.00 -20.46
CA ARG A 31 -11.53 15.21 -20.29
C ARG A 31 -12.05 16.40 -21.10
N ALA A 32 -12.56 16.17 -22.31
CA ALA A 32 -13.25 17.14 -23.17
C ALA A 32 -12.63 18.56 -23.25
N LYS A 33 -11.29 18.66 -23.21
CA LYS A 33 -10.54 19.94 -23.16
C LYS A 33 -10.83 20.82 -21.93
N LEU A 34 -11.56 20.32 -20.93
CA LEU A 34 -11.80 21.01 -19.67
C LEU A 34 -10.51 21.08 -18.85
N SER A 35 -10.29 22.19 -18.15
CA SER A 35 -9.24 22.26 -17.12
C SER A 35 -9.67 21.43 -15.90
N MET A 36 -8.73 21.13 -15.00
CA MET A 36 -9.08 20.41 -13.77
C MET A 36 -10.10 21.18 -12.92
N ALA A 37 -9.93 22.51 -12.80
CA ALA A 37 -10.90 23.36 -12.11
C ALA A 37 -12.30 23.27 -12.73
N LYS A 38 -12.42 23.27 -14.06
CA LYS A 38 -13.70 23.12 -14.74
C LYS A 38 -14.31 21.72 -14.58
N LEU A 39 -13.49 20.68 -14.48
CA LEU A 39 -13.97 19.32 -14.21
C LEU A 39 -14.51 19.21 -12.78
N VAL A 40 -13.78 19.73 -11.80
CA VAL A 40 -14.23 19.77 -10.40
C VAL A 40 -15.55 20.53 -10.28
N ASP A 41 -15.66 21.71 -10.91
CA ASP A 41 -16.90 22.52 -10.93
C ASP A 41 -18.07 21.79 -11.62
N HIS A 42 -17.83 21.17 -12.77
CA HIS A 42 -18.87 20.50 -13.55
C HIS A 42 -19.41 19.23 -12.87
N TYR A 43 -18.55 18.45 -12.23
CA TYR A 43 -18.92 17.17 -11.62
C TYR A 43 -19.16 17.27 -10.10
N GLY A 44 -18.83 18.40 -9.46
CA GLY A 44 -19.02 18.63 -8.04
C GLY A 44 -18.10 17.80 -7.13
N ASP A 45 -16.95 17.35 -7.64
CA ASP A 45 -16.02 16.49 -6.91
C ASP A 45 -14.59 17.00 -7.00
N GLU A 46 -13.98 17.26 -5.85
CA GLU A 46 -12.65 17.86 -5.75
C GLU A 46 -11.52 16.84 -5.95
N GLN A 47 -11.81 15.55 -5.82
CA GLN A 47 -10.82 14.49 -5.96
C GLN A 47 -10.86 13.94 -7.38
N VAL A 48 -9.77 14.13 -8.12
CA VAL A 48 -9.67 13.73 -9.53
C VAL A 48 -8.50 12.78 -9.71
N LEU A 49 -8.78 11.56 -10.15
CA LEU A 49 -7.76 10.63 -10.61
C LEU A 49 -7.58 10.79 -12.12
N VAL A 50 -6.35 11.07 -12.55
CA VAL A 50 -6.00 11.27 -13.95
C VAL A 50 -5.16 10.09 -14.43
N VAL A 51 -5.73 9.30 -15.33
CA VAL A 51 -5.04 8.20 -16.01
C VAL A 51 -4.30 8.75 -17.23
N LEU A 52 -2.99 8.54 -17.27
CA LEU A 52 -2.10 8.94 -18.35
C LEU A 52 -1.47 7.69 -18.98
N GLN A 53 -0.74 7.90 -20.07
CA GLN A 53 -0.08 6.81 -20.79
C GLN A 53 0.90 6.04 -19.90
N GLU A 54 1.78 6.75 -19.20
CA GLU A 54 2.87 6.18 -18.40
C GLU A 54 2.75 6.47 -16.90
N ALA A 55 1.64 7.08 -16.47
CA ALA A 55 1.46 7.51 -15.09
C ALA A 55 -0.02 7.56 -14.69
N VAL A 56 -0.26 7.59 -13.39
CA VAL A 56 -1.55 7.91 -12.80
C VAL A 56 -1.34 8.95 -11.71
N ARG A 57 -2.20 9.96 -11.66
CA ARG A 57 -2.09 11.09 -10.72
C ARG A 57 -3.38 11.32 -9.98
N LEU A 58 -3.30 11.45 -8.67
CA LEU A 58 -4.38 11.95 -7.83
C LEU A 58 -4.21 13.46 -7.64
N ILE A 59 -5.23 14.23 -7.99
CA ILE A 59 -5.26 15.69 -7.92
C ILE A 59 -6.36 16.12 -6.97
N THR A 60 -6.02 17.08 -6.10
CA THR A 60 -6.97 17.80 -5.25
C THR A 60 -6.58 19.28 -5.20
N PRO A 61 -7.53 20.23 -5.03
CA PRO A 61 -7.26 21.67 -5.11
C PRO A 61 -6.17 22.17 -4.15
N GLU A 62 -6.06 21.57 -2.96
CA GLU A 62 -5.18 22.04 -1.90
C GLU A 62 -3.81 21.36 -1.84
N MET A 63 -3.49 20.47 -2.80
CA MET A 63 -2.26 19.68 -2.76
C MET A 63 -1.57 19.59 -4.11
N PRO A 64 -0.23 19.45 -4.11
CA PRO A 64 0.46 19.06 -5.32
C PRO A 64 -0.09 17.71 -5.83
N PRO A 65 -0.16 17.49 -7.17
CA PRO A 65 -0.53 16.21 -7.73
C PRO A 65 0.33 15.08 -7.16
N MET A 66 -0.33 14.01 -6.73
CA MET A 66 0.33 12.81 -6.25
C MET A 66 0.38 11.78 -7.37
N GLU A 67 1.57 11.48 -7.86
CA GLU A 67 1.80 10.43 -8.86
C GLU A 67 2.20 9.13 -8.16
N PHE A 68 1.72 7.99 -8.67
CA PHE A 68 2.14 6.71 -8.11
C PHE A 68 3.64 6.47 -8.34
N HIS A 69 4.36 6.20 -7.24
CA HIS A 69 5.73 5.69 -7.29
C HIS A 69 5.99 4.81 -6.05
N PRO A 70 6.58 3.62 -6.20
CA PRO A 70 6.92 2.70 -5.09
C PRO A 70 7.97 3.25 -4.09
N SER A 71 8.43 4.49 -4.29
CA SER A 71 9.30 5.27 -3.40
C SER A 71 10.51 4.48 -2.87
N MET A 72 10.77 4.50 -1.56
CA MET A 72 11.86 3.73 -0.94
C MET A 72 11.69 2.22 -1.08
N GLY A 73 10.47 1.73 -1.30
CA GLY A 73 10.20 0.33 -1.62
C GLY A 73 10.96 -0.12 -2.87
N PHE A 74 11.04 0.71 -3.91
CA PHE A 74 11.83 0.35 -5.11
C PHE A 74 13.33 0.25 -4.83
N VAL A 75 13.87 1.15 -4.00
CA VAL A 75 15.29 1.11 -3.63
C VAL A 75 15.59 -0.16 -2.82
N ARG A 76 14.74 -0.49 -1.84
CA ARG A 76 14.86 -1.69 -1.02
C ARG A 76 14.67 -2.98 -1.83
N ALA A 77 13.70 -3.01 -2.74
CA ALA A 77 13.48 -4.14 -3.65
C ALA A 77 14.72 -4.44 -4.51
N LYS A 78 15.40 -3.41 -5.04
CA LYS A 78 16.65 -3.61 -5.79
C LYS A 78 17.77 -4.22 -4.95
N ARG A 79 17.85 -3.88 -3.66
CA ARG A 79 18.83 -4.45 -2.73
C ARG A 79 18.52 -5.92 -2.47
N ILE A 80 17.26 -6.26 -2.20
CA ILE A 80 16.80 -7.66 -2.05
C ILE A 80 17.14 -8.48 -3.30
N ILE A 81 16.89 -7.94 -4.50
CA ILE A 81 17.21 -8.62 -5.77
C ILE A 81 18.72 -8.90 -5.92
N ARG A 82 19.59 -8.09 -5.28
CA ARG A 82 21.05 -8.27 -5.26
C ARG A 82 21.52 -9.23 -4.15
N GLY A 83 20.61 -9.77 -3.34
CA GLY A 83 20.92 -10.65 -2.23
C GLY A 83 21.26 -9.92 -0.92
N GLU A 84 20.98 -8.61 -0.83
CA GLU A 84 21.11 -7.88 0.43
C GLU A 84 19.89 -8.16 1.33
N SER A 85 20.10 -8.19 2.65
CA SER A 85 18.99 -8.37 3.60
C SER A 85 18.14 -7.11 3.73
N ASP A 86 16.88 -7.29 4.14
CA ASP A 86 15.99 -6.18 4.44
C ASP A 86 15.40 -6.33 5.85
N PRO A 87 15.50 -5.28 6.70
CA PRO A 87 15.06 -5.33 8.09
C PRO A 87 13.64 -5.86 8.33
N MET A 88 12.71 -5.49 7.45
CA MET A 88 11.30 -5.86 7.55
C MET A 88 11.11 -7.32 7.19
N ILE A 89 11.78 -7.76 6.11
CA ILE A 89 11.70 -9.13 5.62
C ILE A 89 12.35 -10.09 6.62
N ASP A 90 13.49 -9.71 7.19
CA ASP A 90 14.16 -10.46 8.25
C ASP A 90 13.25 -10.59 9.48
N ALA A 91 12.61 -9.49 9.90
CA ALA A 91 11.69 -9.47 11.03
C ALA A 91 10.43 -10.31 10.79
N ALA A 92 9.93 -10.33 9.55
CA ALA A 92 8.79 -11.17 9.15
C ALA A 92 9.12 -12.67 9.18
N GLY A 93 10.41 -13.04 9.08
CA GLY A 93 10.83 -14.42 8.91
C GLY A 93 10.32 -15.04 7.60
N MET A 94 10.13 -14.20 6.58
CA MET A 94 9.49 -14.58 5.31
C MET A 94 10.34 -15.55 4.51
N LEU A 95 9.71 -16.59 3.98
CA LEU A 95 10.30 -17.53 3.03
C LEU A 95 9.64 -17.39 1.65
N PRO A 96 10.33 -17.79 0.56
CA PRO A 96 9.72 -17.88 -0.76
C PRO A 96 8.43 -18.71 -0.75
N GLY A 97 7.40 -18.22 -1.43
CA GLY A 97 6.07 -18.84 -1.47
C GLY A 97 5.12 -18.45 -0.33
N ASP A 98 5.59 -17.76 0.70
CA ASP A 98 4.72 -17.32 1.80
C ASP A 98 3.62 -16.37 1.32
N SER A 99 2.46 -16.49 1.95
CA SER A 99 1.32 -15.59 1.77
C SER A 99 1.38 -14.43 2.76
N VAL A 100 1.11 -13.22 2.27
CA VAL A 100 1.20 -11.99 3.04
C VAL A 100 -0.08 -11.18 2.91
N LEU A 101 -0.58 -10.69 4.03
CA LEU A 101 -1.61 -9.65 4.09
C LEU A 101 -1.00 -8.35 4.62
N ASP A 102 -0.83 -7.38 3.74
CA ASP A 102 -0.50 -6.01 4.11
C ASP A 102 -1.81 -5.25 4.41
N CYS A 103 -2.04 -4.95 5.68
CA CYS A 103 -3.28 -4.33 6.16
C CYS A 103 -3.32 -2.81 5.97
N THR A 104 -2.22 -2.21 5.52
CA THR A 104 -2.05 -0.74 5.46
C THR A 104 -1.19 -0.38 4.25
N ALA A 105 -1.64 -0.76 3.06
CA ALA A 105 -0.83 -0.74 1.86
C ALA A 105 -0.24 0.65 1.54
N GLY A 106 -1.03 1.72 1.68
CA GLY A 106 -0.61 3.07 1.32
C GLY A 106 -0.22 3.15 -0.16
N LEU A 107 1.08 3.35 -0.43
CA LEU A 107 1.64 3.33 -1.80
C LEU A 107 2.25 1.97 -2.20
N GLY A 108 2.07 0.94 -1.37
CA GLY A 108 2.46 -0.44 -1.62
C GLY A 108 3.97 -0.69 -1.68
N GLY A 109 4.76 0.22 -1.10
CA GLY A 109 6.22 0.10 -1.09
C GLY A 109 6.72 -1.12 -0.29
N ASP A 110 6.07 -1.43 0.83
CA ASP A 110 6.39 -2.60 1.65
C ASP A 110 5.76 -3.88 1.06
N SER A 111 4.54 -3.81 0.50
CA SER A 111 3.92 -4.91 -0.26
C SER A 111 4.80 -5.36 -1.45
N LEU A 112 5.47 -4.43 -2.12
CA LEU A 112 6.46 -4.74 -3.16
C LEU A 112 7.62 -5.59 -2.63
N LEU A 113 8.10 -5.33 -1.41
CA LEU A 113 9.22 -6.10 -0.85
C LEU A 113 8.80 -7.54 -0.58
N PHE A 114 7.61 -7.73 0.00
CA PHE A 114 7.04 -9.06 0.18
C PHE A 114 6.90 -9.79 -1.15
N ALA A 115 6.37 -9.13 -2.19
CA ALA A 115 6.17 -9.75 -3.50
C ALA A 115 7.49 -10.09 -4.24
N VAL A 116 8.55 -9.31 -4.00
CA VAL A 116 9.90 -9.58 -4.54
C VAL A 116 10.57 -10.73 -3.79
N THR A 117 10.53 -10.73 -2.46
CA THR A 117 11.12 -11.79 -1.62
C THR A 117 10.41 -13.12 -1.82
N GLY A 118 9.07 -13.09 -1.85
CA GLY A 118 8.24 -14.29 -1.95
C GLY A 118 8.28 -14.96 -3.33
N GLY A 119 8.64 -14.21 -4.38
CA GLY A 119 8.72 -14.72 -5.74
C GLY A 119 7.35 -15.03 -6.36
N GLU A 120 7.35 -15.81 -7.44
CA GLU A 120 6.16 -16.11 -8.25
C GLU A 120 5.10 -16.93 -7.52
N HIS A 121 5.50 -17.72 -6.53
CA HIS A 121 4.59 -18.57 -5.76
C HIS A 121 4.02 -17.88 -4.52
N SER A 122 4.48 -16.68 -4.20
CA SER A 122 3.90 -15.91 -3.09
C SER A 122 2.54 -15.33 -3.47
N ARG A 123 1.70 -15.14 -2.45
CA ARG A 123 0.43 -14.44 -2.56
C ARG A 123 0.47 -13.23 -1.66
N VAL A 124 0.56 -12.04 -2.23
CA VAL A 124 0.56 -10.78 -1.48
C VAL A 124 -0.75 -10.06 -1.73
N THR A 125 -1.55 -9.89 -0.67
CA THR A 125 -2.76 -9.08 -0.67
C THR A 125 -2.49 -7.77 0.06
N ALA A 126 -2.82 -6.64 -0.56
CA ALA A 126 -2.58 -5.31 -0.03
C ALA A 126 -3.91 -4.57 0.14
N LEU A 127 -4.26 -4.25 1.39
CA LEU A 127 -5.50 -3.57 1.75
C LEU A 127 -5.26 -2.06 1.83
N GLU A 128 -6.13 -1.31 1.16
CA GLU A 128 -6.21 0.14 1.31
C GLU A 128 -7.65 0.54 1.57
N SER A 129 -7.88 1.31 2.62
CA SER A 129 -9.23 1.74 3.05
C SER A 129 -9.68 3.03 2.36
N SER A 130 -8.72 3.84 1.90
CA SER A 130 -8.95 5.10 1.23
C SER A 130 -9.18 4.89 -0.26
N LEU A 131 -10.42 5.08 -0.73
CA LEU A 131 -10.78 4.92 -2.14
C LEU A 131 -9.84 5.66 -3.13
N PRO A 132 -9.43 6.91 -2.87
CA PRO A 132 -8.49 7.61 -3.76
C PRO A 132 -7.11 6.97 -3.81
N LEU A 133 -6.57 6.52 -2.67
CA LEU A 133 -5.29 5.83 -2.61
C LEU A 133 -5.37 4.45 -3.23
N TYR A 134 -6.45 3.71 -2.96
CA TYR A 134 -6.72 2.41 -3.56
C TYR A 134 -6.70 2.51 -5.09
N ALA A 135 -7.43 3.47 -5.66
CA ALA A 135 -7.49 3.63 -7.11
C ALA A 135 -6.14 4.06 -7.72
N LEU A 136 -5.40 4.95 -7.04
CA LEU A 136 -4.05 5.34 -7.42
C LEU A 136 -3.07 4.16 -7.38
N LEU A 137 -3.11 3.38 -6.30
CA LEU A 137 -2.28 2.21 -6.06
C LEU A 137 -2.56 1.12 -7.09
N LEU A 138 -3.83 0.79 -7.29
CA LEU A 138 -4.27 -0.25 -8.21
C LEU A 138 -3.85 0.03 -9.65
N GLU A 139 -4.18 1.23 -10.15
CA GLU A 139 -3.79 1.63 -11.51
C GLU A 139 -2.26 1.74 -11.62
N GLY A 140 -1.65 2.37 -10.62
CA GLY A 140 -0.21 2.59 -10.56
C GLY A 140 0.59 1.30 -10.63
N MET A 141 0.28 0.31 -9.80
CA MET A 141 0.98 -0.98 -9.79
C MET A 141 0.82 -1.76 -11.09
N SER A 142 -0.36 -1.67 -11.73
CA SER A 142 -0.61 -2.41 -12.98
C SER A 142 0.18 -1.86 -14.18
N GLN A 143 0.51 -0.56 -14.17
CA GLN A 143 1.10 0.15 -15.30
C GLN A 143 2.53 0.63 -15.06
N TYR A 144 3.01 0.64 -13.81
CA TYR A 144 4.34 1.13 -13.49
C TYR A 144 5.40 0.25 -14.16
N VAL A 145 6.20 0.88 -15.01
CA VAL A 145 7.35 0.26 -15.67
C VAL A 145 8.62 0.82 -15.05
N SER A 146 9.32 -0.03 -14.30
CA SER A 146 10.70 0.21 -13.93
C SER A 146 11.64 -0.42 -14.94
N GLY A 147 12.90 0.00 -14.93
CA GLY A 147 13.98 -0.71 -15.64
C GLY A 147 14.34 -2.08 -15.05
N GLN A 148 13.59 -2.59 -14.06
CA GLN A 148 13.84 -3.86 -13.38
C GLN A 148 12.65 -4.80 -13.56
N ILE A 149 12.79 -5.82 -14.43
CA ILE A 149 11.67 -6.71 -14.78
C ILE A 149 11.04 -7.41 -13.56
N LYS A 150 11.87 -7.88 -12.62
CA LYS A 150 11.42 -8.52 -11.37
C LYS A 150 10.54 -7.61 -10.51
N VAL A 151 10.79 -6.31 -10.53
CA VAL A 151 9.95 -5.32 -9.82
C VAL A 151 8.61 -5.18 -10.53
N ASN A 152 8.62 -5.05 -11.86
CA ASN A 152 7.39 -4.88 -12.64
C ASN A 152 6.48 -6.10 -12.50
N GLU A 153 7.06 -7.29 -12.56
CA GLU A 153 6.34 -8.54 -12.35
C GLU A 153 5.78 -8.63 -10.93
N ALA A 154 6.57 -8.24 -9.91
CA ALA A 154 6.10 -8.22 -8.53
C ALA A 154 4.91 -7.29 -8.33
N LEU A 155 4.96 -6.06 -8.86
CA LEU A 155 3.83 -5.12 -8.78
C LEU A 155 2.56 -5.68 -9.41
N ARG A 156 2.67 -6.38 -10.55
CA ARG A 156 1.53 -7.01 -11.25
C ARG A 156 0.90 -8.18 -10.48
N ARG A 157 1.63 -8.82 -9.57
CA ARG A 157 1.14 -9.95 -8.77
C ARG A 157 0.45 -9.55 -7.48
N ILE A 158 0.65 -8.31 -7.01
CA ILE A 158 0.05 -7.84 -5.76
C ILE A 158 -1.46 -7.68 -5.97
N ASP A 159 -2.25 -8.36 -5.13
CA ASP A 159 -3.71 -8.27 -5.13
C ASP A 159 -4.14 -7.09 -4.26
N VAL A 160 -4.45 -5.96 -4.89
CA VAL A 160 -4.89 -4.74 -4.19
C VAL A 160 -6.40 -4.79 -3.94
N ARG A 161 -6.81 -4.65 -2.68
CA ARG A 161 -8.23 -4.66 -2.27
C ARG A 161 -8.60 -3.37 -1.55
N LEU A 162 -9.78 -2.85 -1.88
CA LEU A 162 -10.40 -1.74 -1.16
C LEU A 162 -11.09 -2.31 0.08
N GLY A 163 -10.75 -1.82 1.27
CA GLY A 163 -11.44 -2.23 2.48
C GLY A 163 -10.72 -1.85 3.77
N ASP A 164 -11.48 -1.91 4.86
CA ASP A 164 -10.93 -1.84 6.22
C ASP A 164 -10.26 -3.18 6.59
N HIS A 165 -9.11 -3.12 7.24
CA HIS A 165 -8.34 -4.30 7.56
C HIS A 165 -9.00 -5.19 8.63
N LEU A 166 -9.71 -4.61 9.61
CA LEU A 166 -10.34 -5.38 10.67
C LEU A 166 -11.49 -6.22 10.08
N GLU A 167 -12.32 -5.60 9.24
CA GLU A 167 -13.41 -6.30 8.56
C GLU A 167 -12.89 -7.39 7.62
N TYR A 168 -11.80 -7.12 6.90
CA TYR A 168 -11.16 -8.14 6.05
C TYR A 168 -10.63 -9.32 6.87
N LEU A 169 -9.94 -9.05 7.98
CA LEU A 169 -9.36 -10.06 8.88
C LEU A 169 -10.46 -10.94 9.50
N LYS A 170 -11.55 -10.35 10.00
CA LYS A 170 -12.71 -11.08 10.54
C LYS A 170 -13.30 -12.07 9.53
N ALA A 171 -13.28 -11.73 8.25
CA ALA A 171 -13.78 -12.58 7.18
C ALA A 171 -12.81 -13.71 6.78
N GLN A 172 -11.54 -13.67 7.22
CA GLN A 172 -10.57 -14.72 6.90
C GLN A 172 -10.69 -15.90 7.86
N PRO A 173 -10.49 -17.14 7.38
CA PRO A 173 -10.35 -18.31 8.26
C PRO A 173 -9.11 -18.21 9.15
N ASP A 174 -9.15 -18.91 10.27
CA ASP A 174 -8.00 -19.12 11.14
C ASP A 174 -6.83 -19.73 10.36
N ASN A 175 -5.59 -19.35 10.69
CA ASN A 175 -4.38 -19.96 10.13
C ASN A 175 -4.37 -20.00 8.58
N SER A 176 -4.85 -18.96 7.92
CA SER A 176 -5.03 -18.93 6.46
C SER A 176 -3.97 -18.12 5.70
N ILE A 177 -3.19 -17.32 6.42
CA ILE A 177 -2.17 -16.41 5.87
C ILE A 177 -0.87 -16.60 6.65
N ASP A 178 0.29 -16.62 6.00
CA ASP A 178 1.56 -16.82 6.71
C ASP A 178 1.95 -15.61 7.54
N ILE A 179 1.88 -14.43 6.92
CA ILE A 179 2.35 -13.17 7.52
C ILE A 179 1.24 -12.13 7.41
N VAL A 180 0.91 -11.49 8.54
CA VAL A 180 0.05 -10.30 8.58
C VAL A 180 0.91 -9.09 8.95
N TYR A 181 0.80 -8.01 8.20
CA TYR A 181 1.61 -6.81 8.36
C TYR A 181 0.78 -5.55 8.57
N PHE A 182 1.23 -4.71 9.51
CA PHE A 182 0.70 -3.37 9.77
C PHE A 182 1.82 -2.32 9.73
N ASP A 183 1.58 -1.23 9.03
CA ASP A 183 2.34 0.03 8.99
C ASP A 183 1.35 1.21 9.07
N PRO A 184 0.64 1.37 10.21
CA PRO A 184 -0.31 2.46 10.35
C PRO A 184 0.43 3.80 10.24
N MET A 185 -0.25 4.80 9.67
CA MET A 185 0.33 6.14 9.56
C MET A 185 0.72 6.66 10.95
N PHE A 186 1.99 7.08 11.13
CA PHE A 186 2.46 7.56 12.44
C PHE A 186 1.60 8.72 12.98
N ARG A 187 1.10 8.56 14.21
CA ARG A 187 0.28 9.54 14.93
C ARG A 187 0.98 10.89 15.12
N VAL A 188 2.30 10.86 15.38
CA VAL A 188 3.15 12.06 15.37
C VAL A 188 3.96 12.04 14.07
N PRO A 189 3.73 13.00 13.17
CA PRO A 189 4.50 13.09 11.93
C PRO A 189 6.00 13.16 12.20
N MET A 190 6.78 12.36 11.47
CA MET A 190 8.21 12.65 11.33
C MET A 190 8.33 13.88 10.43
N THR A 191 8.83 14.99 10.98
CA THR A 191 8.86 16.32 10.35
C THR A 191 9.65 16.40 9.03
N ASP A 192 10.39 15.36 8.65
CA ASP A 192 11.33 15.40 7.51
C ASP A 192 10.84 14.70 6.22
N SER A 193 9.65 14.09 6.19
CA SER A 193 9.21 13.30 5.03
C SER A 193 8.33 14.10 4.06
N ALA A 194 8.92 15.07 3.35
CA ALA A 194 8.24 15.87 2.33
C ALA A 194 7.55 14.99 1.25
N ALA A 195 8.12 13.83 0.94
CA ALA A 195 7.57 12.86 -0.03
C ALA A 195 6.25 12.18 0.40
N ILE A 196 5.91 12.19 1.70
CA ILE A 196 4.70 11.51 2.26
C ILE A 196 3.62 12.53 2.66
N SER A 197 3.92 13.83 2.59
CA SER A 197 3.00 14.90 3.02
C SER A 197 1.61 14.83 2.34
N PRO A 198 1.49 14.61 1.01
CA PRO A 198 0.17 14.49 0.36
C PRO A 198 -0.59 13.20 0.76
N LEU A 199 0.13 12.11 1.03
CA LEU A 199 -0.46 10.82 1.42
C LEU A 199 -1.25 10.92 2.72
N ARG A 200 -0.76 11.73 3.68
CA ARG A 200 -1.38 11.88 5.02
C ARG A 200 -2.82 12.40 4.97
N LYS A 201 -3.19 13.22 3.97
CA LYS A 201 -4.57 13.71 3.84
C LYS A 201 -5.56 12.61 3.44
N PHE A 202 -5.09 11.56 2.79
CA PHE A 202 -5.93 10.45 2.35
C PHE A 202 -5.84 9.21 3.22
N ALA A 203 -4.75 9.06 3.99
CA ALA A 203 -4.53 7.91 4.84
C ALA A 203 -5.50 7.87 6.03
N ASN A 204 -5.88 6.67 6.43
CA ASN A 204 -6.66 6.45 7.65
C ASN A 204 -5.81 6.82 8.89
N PRO A 205 -6.25 7.79 9.74
CA PRO A 205 -5.50 8.20 10.92
C PRO A 205 -5.74 7.32 12.14
N ALA A 206 -6.64 6.33 12.06
CA ALA A 206 -6.99 5.47 13.18
C ALA A 206 -5.77 4.70 13.69
N ALA A 207 -5.59 4.69 15.01
CA ALA A 207 -4.59 3.87 15.64
C ALA A 207 -4.95 2.39 15.49
N LEU A 208 -3.93 1.53 15.35
CA LEU A 208 -4.14 0.09 15.29
C LEU A 208 -4.80 -0.38 16.59
N SER A 209 -5.95 -1.05 16.46
CA SER A 209 -6.73 -1.54 17.60
C SER A 209 -6.18 -2.87 18.12
N THR A 210 -6.43 -3.18 19.39
CA THR A 210 -6.11 -4.51 19.95
C THR A 210 -6.94 -5.61 19.31
N GLU A 211 -8.15 -5.29 18.84
CA GLU A 211 -9.02 -6.22 18.11
C GLU A 211 -8.42 -6.60 16.76
N SER A 212 -7.90 -5.63 16.00
CA SER A 212 -7.19 -5.87 14.74
C SER A 212 -5.99 -6.80 14.94
N VAL A 213 -5.25 -6.64 16.04
CA VAL A 213 -4.12 -7.51 16.37
C VAL A 213 -4.59 -8.91 16.77
N ALA A 214 -5.66 -9.04 17.55
CA ALA A 214 -6.21 -10.34 17.91
C ALA A 214 -6.69 -11.13 16.68
N GLU A 215 -7.39 -10.47 15.76
CA GLU A 215 -7.80 -11.08 14.50
C GLU A 215 -6.62 -11.42 13.59
N ALA A 216 -5.59 -10.58 13.55
CA ALA A 216 -4.35 -10.89 12.83
C ALA A 216 -3.64 -12.12 13.40
N VAL A 217 -3.57 -12.26 14.72
CA VAL A 217 -3.00 -13.43 15.40
C VAL A 217 -3.80 -14.70 15.08
N ARG A 218 -5.13 -14.61 15.04
CA ARG A 218 -6.01 -15.73 14.66
C ARG A 218 -5.77 -16.19 13.21
N VAL A 219 -5.60 -15.23 12.31
CA VAL A 219 -5.47 -15.47 10.86
C VAL A 219 -4.06 -15.90 10.45
N ALA A 220 -3.03 -15.39 11.13
CA ALA A 220 -1.63 -15.65 10.82
C ALA A 220 -1.21 -17.09 11.19
N ARG A 221 -0.37 -17.71 10.34
CA ARG A 221 0.28 -19.00 10.63
C ARG A 221 1.67 -18.87 11.22
N LYS A 222 2.37 -17.77 10.90
CA LYS A 222 3.78 -17.58 11.25
C LYS A 222 4.00 -16.31 12.05
N THR A 223 3.66 -15.17 11.47
CA THR A 223 4.10 -13.88 12.03
C THR A 223 3.04 -12.81 11.87
N VAL A 224 2.82 -12.03 12.93
CA VAL A 224 2.19 -10.71 12.84
C VAL A 224 3.29 -9.66 13.05
N LEU A 225 3.44 -8.76 12.08
CA LEU A 225 4.48 -7.74 12.04
C LEU A 225 3.86 -6.35 12.14
N LEU A 226 4.40 -5.49 13.00
CA LEU A 226 4.04 -4.09 13.13
C LEU A 226 5.26 -3.22 12.87
N LYS A 227 5.14 -2.25 11.96
CA LYS A 227 6.07 -1.12 11.83
C LYS A 227 5.52 0.07 12.59
N GLU A 228 6.35 0.65 13.45
CA GLU A 228 5.99 1.82 14.23
C GLU A 228 7.24 2.66 14.54
N LYS A 229 7.08 3.90 15.01
CA LYS A 229 8.16 4.68 15.59
C LYS A 229 8.82 3.89 16.73
N ALA A 230 10.15 3.86 16.72
CA ALA A 230 10.92 3.21 17.79
C ALA A 230 10.55 3.81 19.16
N LEU A 231 10.38 2.97 20.17
CA LEU A 231 10.04 3.38 21.54
C LEU A 231 8.72 4.16 21.68
N SER A 232 7.75 3.95 20.78
CA SER A 232 6.44 4.62 20.81
C SER A 232 5.51 4.18 21.96
N GLY A 233 5.82 3.04 22.59
CA GLY A 233 4.93 2.36 23.55
C GLY A 233 3.85 1.49 22.91
N GLU A 234 3.62 1.58 21.59
CA GLU A 234 2.58 0.80 20.91
C GLU A 234 2.90 -0.69 20.88
N PHE A 235 4.18 -1.06 20.74
CA PHE A 235 4.58 -2.46 20.76
C PHE A 235 4.13 -3.14 22.06
N ALA A 236 4.44 -2.54 23.21
CA ALA A 236 4.02 -3.04 24.52
C ALA A 236 2.48 -3.02 24.68
N ARG A 237 1.82 -1.95 24.25
CA ARG A 237 0.35 -1.82 24.31
C ARG A 237 -0.37 -2.92 23.52
N LEU A 238 0.19 -3.30 22.38
CA LEU A 238 -0.39 -4.24 21.43
C LEU A 238 0.17 -5.66 21.55
N GLY A 239 1.12 -5.90 22.46
CA GLY A 239 1.69 -7.22 22.72
C GLY A 239 2.79 -7.67 21.74
N PHE A 240 3.40 -6.76 20.98
CA PHE A 240 4.52 -7.06 20.09
C PHE A 240 5.86 -7.00 20.84
N THR A 241 6.78 -7.90 20.45
CA THR A 241 8.19 -7.81 20.86
C THR A 241 8.94 -6.88 19.90
N GLU A 242 9.38 -5.72 20.37
CA GLU A 242 10.11 -4.73 19.56
C GLU A 242 11.53 -5.22 19.22
N LEU A 243 11.87 -5.26 17.93
CA LEU A 243 13.20 -5.56 17.42
C LEU A 243 14.01 -4.27 17.27
N LEU A 244 14.34 -3.67 18.41
CA LEU A 244 15.02 -2.37 18.44
C LEU A 244 16.40 -2.45 17.78
N ARG A 245 16.66 -1.52 16.85
CA ARG A 245 17.96 -1.36 16.20
C ARG A 245 18.58 -0.04 16.62
N THR A 246 19.89 -0.03 16.83
CA THR A 246 20.65 1.18 17.16
C THR A 246 20.37 2.28 16.12
N SER A 247 20.07 3.50 16.59
CA SER A 247 19.84 4.73 15.82
C SER A 247 18.69 4.74 14.80
N ALA A 248 17.80 3.73 14.79
CA ALA A 248 16.65 3.71 13.89
C ALA A 248 15.50 4.60 14.40
N LYS A 249 14.97 5.48 13.52
CA LYS A 249 13.78 6.31 13.81
C LYS A 249 12.48 5.48 13.87
N THR A 250 12.45 4.36 13.15
CA THR A 250 11.35 3.40 13.07
C THR A 250 11.84 2.01 13.45
N SER A 251 10.98 1.20 14.04
CA SER A 251 11.27 -0.16 14.49
C SER A 251 10.20 -1.13 13.98
N TYR A 252 10.50 -2.43 14.07
CA TYR A 252 9.55 -3.50 13.78
C TYR A 252 9.28 -4.28 15.07
N GLY A 253 8.01 -4.53 15.35
CA GLY A 253 7.56 -5.39 16.43
C GLY A 253 6.98 -6.67 15.86
N VAL A 254 7.25 -7.80 16.54
CA VAL A 254 6.84 -9.12 16.07
C VAL A 254 6.00 -9.84 17.14
N ILE A 255 4.92 -10.48 16.69
CA ILE A 255 4.26 -11.58 17.40
C ILE A 255 4.50 -12.83 16.57
N THR A 256 5.20 -13.80 17.16
CA THR A 256 5.49 -15.10 16.54
C THR A 256 4.37 -16.08 16.88
N ILE A 257 3.84 -16.74 15.85
CA ILE A 257 2.79 -17.77 15.93
C ILE A 257 3.38 -19.16 15.77
N ASP A 258 4.29 -19.35 14.81
CA ASP A 258 5.01 -20.60 14.66
C ASP A 258 6.15 -20.65 15.68
N ASN A 259 6.09 -21.58 16.65
CA ASN A 259 7.28 -21.96 17.40
C ASN A 259 8.22 -22.67 16.43
N ARG A 260 9.05 -21.91 15.71
CA ARG A 260 10.23 -22.46 15.05
C ARG A 260 11.24 -22.79 16.15
N ASP A 261 11.10 -23.98 16.72
CA ASP A 261 12.21 -24.68 17.37
C ASP A 261 13.23 -25.13 16.31
#